data_AF-G0U0B3-F1
#
_entry.id   AF-G0U0B3-F1
#
_cell.length_a   1.000
_cell.length_b   1.000
_cell.length_c   1.000
_cell.angle_alpha   90.00
_cell.angle_beta   90.00
_cell.angle_gamma   90.00
#
_symmetry.space_group_name_H-M   'P 1'
#
loop_
_entity.id
_entity.type
_entity.pdbx_description
1 polymer ?
#
loop_
_entity_poly.entity_id
_entity_poly.type
_entity_poly.pdbx_seq_one_letter_code
_entity_poly.pdbx_strand_id
1 'polypeptide(L)'
;MLCQEIKMTMPLGLFGFDQCTWNGRAGPVWEFWECSPCCGAPDGYGVIMCLLNSLLCCPFAFCKAYASSLNDICAVWPHFFCVLCFPLGRLFTRYNLRKKNGTKGNIIGDFCCAFCCLAPCACCQELRSMNVSEWRVIPECGPMTVYVPGCHFLR
;
A
#
# COMPACT_ATOMS: atom_id res chain seq x y z
N MET A 1 5.88 -19.98 -10.06
CA MET A 1 6.06 -19.44 -8.69
C MET A 1 4.75 -19.23 -7.95
N LEU A 2 3.70 -18.65 -8.54
CA LEU A 2 2.39 -18.39 -7.88
C LEU A 2 1.75 -19.62 -7.20
N CYS A 3 1.68 -20.76 -7.88
CA CYS A 3 1.12 -22.00 -7.33
C CYS A 3 1.96 -22.59 -6.18
N GLN A 4 3.25 -22.26 -6.07
CA GLN A 4 4.07 -22.71 -4.94
C GLN A 4 3.81 -21.86 -3.70
N GLU A 5 3.61 -20.55 -3.85
CA GLU A 5 3.26 -19.67 -2.71
C GLU A 5 1.94 -20.09 -2.06
N ILE A 6 0.91 -20.38 -2.87
CA ILE A 6 -0.38 -20.85 -2.37
C ILE A 6 -0.22 -22.19 -1.63
N LYS A 7 0.56 -23.12 -2.18
CA LYS A 7 0.82 -24.42 -1.53
C LYS A 7 1.57 -24.28 -0.20
N MET A 8 2.50 -23.34 -0.09
CA MET A 8 3.27 -23.10 1.13
C MET A 8 2.44 -22.48 2.27
N THR A 9 1.33 -21.81 1.95
CA THR A 9 0.50 -21.14 2.95
C THR A 9 -0.84 -21.84 3.21
N MET A 10 -1.07 -23.03 2.64
CA MET A 10 -2.25 -23.84 2.94
C MET A 10 -2.32 -24.24 4.43
N PRO A 11 -3.53 -24.29 5.04
CA PRO A 11 -4.84 -24.03 4.42
C PRO A 11 -5.23 -22.55 4.37
N LEU A 12 -4.57 -21.68 5.16
CA LEU A 12 -4.97 -20.27 5.32
C LEU A 12 -4.81 -19.44 4.04
N GLY A 13 -3.84 -19.79 3.20
CA GLY A 13 -3.55 -19.13 1.94
C GLY A 13 -4.62 -19.29 0.86
N LEU A 14 -5.44 -20.35 0.93
CA LEU A 14 -6.58 -20.53 0.01
C LEU A 14 -7.66 -19.45 0.23
N PHE A 15 -7.77 -18.98 1.47
CA PHE A 15 -8.73 -17.96 1.88
C PHE A 15 -8.09 -16.57 2.06
N GLY A 16 -6.79 -16.45 1.81
CA GLY A 16 -6.07 -15.18 1.96
C GLY A 16 -5.86 -14.72 3.41
N PHE A 17 -6.07 -15.59 4.40
CA PHE A 17 -5.87 -15.28 5.82
C PHE A 17 -4.42 -15.38 6.28
N ASP A 18 -3.52 -15.86 5.40
CA ASP A 18 -2.09 -16.03 5.65
C ASP A 18 -1.29 -14.73 5.73
N GLN A 19 -1.92 -13.61 5.39
CA GLN A 19 -1.29 -12.29 5.27
C GLN A 19 -2.10 -11.18 5.96
N CYS A 20 -2.95 -11.58 6.90
CA CYS A 20 -3.69 -10.65 7.72
C CYS A 20 -2.79 -9.87 8.68
N THR A 21 -1.61 -10.38 9.03
CA THR A 21 -0.68 -9.70 9.95
C THR A 21 0.63 -9.39 9.25
N TRP A 22 1.01 -8.12 9.27
CA TRP A 22 2.27 -7.63 8.73
C TRP A 22 3.20 -7.24 9.88
N ASN A 23 4.51 -7.26 9.63
CA ASN A 23 5.50 -6.93 10.65
C ASN A 23 5.54 -5.42 10.95
N GLY A 24 6.04 -5.06 12.13
CA GLY A 24 6.25 -3.66 12.52
C GLY A 24 4.95 -2.91 12.82
N ARG A 25 4.88 -1.63 12.43
CA ARG A 25 3.73 -0.74 12.67
C ARG A 25 2.50 -1.04 11.82
N ALA A 26 2.64 -1.90 10.79
CA ALA A 26 1.53 -2.29 9.94
C ALA A 26 0.54 -3.21 10.65
N GLY A 27 1.06 -4.10 11.51
CA GLY A 27 0.26 -4.96 12.37
C GLY A 27 -0.80 -5.79 11.63
N PRO A 28 -1.79 -6.30 12.36
CA PRO A 28 -2.99 -6.91 11.80
C PRO A 28 -3.84 -5.96 10.94
N VAL A 29 -4.41 -6.51 9.86
CA VAL A 29 -5.21 -5.79 8.88
C VAL A 29 -6.44 -5.17 9.51
N TRP A 30 -7.01 -5.78 10.56
CA TRP A 30 -8.19 -5.28 11.27
C TRP A 30 -7.88 -4.16 12.28
N GLU A 31 -6.64 -3.74 12.49
CA GLU A 31 -6.26 -2.63 13.41
C GLU A 31 -6.71 -1.23 12.95
N PHE A 32 -7.71 -1.15 12.09
CA PHE A 32 -8.41 0.10 11.82
C PHE A 32 -9.11 0.65 13.07
N TRP A 33 -9.56 -0.23 13.98
CA TRP A 33 -10.24 0.15 15.23
C TRP A 33 -9.35 0.96 16.20
N GLU A 34 -8.03 0.91 16.04
CA GLU A 34 -7.12 1.72 16.85
C GLU A 34 -7.23 3.22 16.56
N CYS A 35 -7.90 3.61 15.46
CA CYS A 35 -8.10 5.00 15.03
C CYS A 35 -6.80 5.83 14.97
N SER A 36 -5.64 5.16 14.91
CA SER A 36 -4.34 5.80 14.89
C SER A 36 -4.03 6.34 13.49
N PRO A 37 -3.60 7.62 13.37
CA PRO A 37 -3.33 8.23 12.08
C PRO A 37 -2.21 7.47 11.35
N CYS A 38 -2.40 7.17 10.06
CA CYS A 38 -1.38 6.46 9.28
C CYS A 38 -0.11 7.29 9.06
N CYS A 39 -0.23 8.62 9.13
CA CYS A 39 0.77 9.60 8.70
C CYS A 39 1.53 10.26 9.87
N GLY A 40 1.40 9.76 11.10
CA GLY A 40 2.05 10.40 12.26
C GLY A 40 1.65 9.82 13.62
N ALA A 41 1.99 10.58 14.67
CA ALA A 41 1.55 10.29 16.03
C ALA A 41 0.05 10.60 16.19
N PRO A 42 -0.64 10.02 17.19
CA PRO A 42 -2.03 10.35 17.52
C PRO A 42 -2.12 11.73 18.22
N ASP A 43 -1.52 12.75 17.62
CA ASP A 43 -1.60 14.15 18.03
C ASP A 43 -2.47 14.95 17.04
N GLY A 44 -2.93 16.13 17.47
CA GLY A 44 -3.83 16.96 16.65
C GLY A 44 -3.23 17.34 15.29
N TYR A 45 -1.91 17.56 15.25
CA TYR A 45 -1.19 17.86 14.02
C TYR A 45 -1.16 16.65 13.05
N GLY A 46 -0.83 15.45 13.55
CA GLY A 46 -0.81 14.22 12.78
C GLY A 46 -2.18 13.87 12.18
N VAL A 47 -3.25 14.05 12.95
CA VAL A 47 -4.63 13.84 12.47
C VAL A 47 -5.00 14.80 11.35
N ILE A 48 -4.71 16.09 11.50
CA ILE A 48 -4.99 17.09 10.46
C ILE A 48 -4.19 16.78 9.18
N MET A 49 -2.91 16.47 9.29
CA MET A 49 -2.08 16.12 8.14
C MET A 49 -2.55 14.85 7.43
N CYS A 50 -3.08 13.89 8.17
CA CYS A 50 -3.72 12.72 7.60
C CYS A 50 -5.02 13.03 6.89
N LEU A 51 -5.88 13.87 7.47
CA LEU A 51 -7.12 14.29 6.83
C LEU A 51 -6.84 15.04 5.53
N LEU A 52 -5.88 15.97 5.55
CA LEU A 52 -5.49 16.73 4.36
C LEU A 52 -4.92 15.83 3.26
N ASN A 53 -4.00 14.90 3.59
CA ASN A 53 -3.49 13.95 2.61
C ASN A 53 -4.58 13.01 2.07
N SER A 54 -5.47 12.52 2.93
CA SER A 54 -6.52 11.57 2.56
C SER A 54 -7.63 12.20 1.73
N LEU A 55 -8.00 13.46 2.02
CA LEU A 55 -9.10 14.16 1.34
C LEU A 55 -8.65 14.93 0.10
N LEU A 56 -7.48 15.59 0.14
CA LEU A 56 -7.04 16.51 -0.92
C LEU A 56 -5.98 15.91 -1.85
N CYS A 57 -5.23 14.91 -1.37
CA CYS A 57 -4.08 14.37 -2.09
C CYS A 57 -4.16 12.86 -2.31
N CYS A 58 -5.31 12.22 -2.05
CA CYS A 58 -5.49 10.76 -2.11
C CYS A 58 -4.86 10.09 -3.35
N PRO A 59 -5.18 10.52 -4.60
CA PRO A 59 -4.61 9.88 -5.78
C PRO A 59 -3.09 10.12 -5.91
N PHE A 60 -2.59 11.27 -5.48
CA PHE A 60 -1.16 11.59 -5.48
C PHE A 60 -0.40 10.82 -4.40
N ALA A 61 -0.99 10.64 -3.22
CA ALA A 61 -0.45 9.85 -2.13
C ALA A 61 -0.36 8.37 -2.52
N PHE A 62 -1.39 7.83 -3.19
CA PHE A 62 -1.34 6.47 -3.74
C PHE A 62 -0.36 6.32 -4.89
N CYS A 63 -0.22 7.34 -5.75
CA CYS A 63 0.78 7.35 -6.81
C CYS A 63 2.19 7.30 -6.23
N LYS A 64 2.46 8.13 -5.21
CA LYS A 64 3.74 8.15 -4.48
C LYS A 64 3.98 6.82 -3.75
N ALA A 65 2.96 6.27 -3.09
CA ALA A 65 3.02 4.96 -2.45
C ALA A 65 3.36 3.83 -3.44
N TYR A 66 2.73 3.83 -4.61
CA TYR A 66 2.99 2.83 -5.64
C TYR A 66 4.41 2.94 -6.19
N ALA A 67 4.88 4.15 -6.50
CA ALA A 67 6.26 4.40 -6.93
C ALA A 67 7.27 3.94 -5.87
N SER A 68 7.03 4.26 -4.60
CA SER A 68 7.85 3.80 -3.47
C SER A 68 7.84 2.28 -3.27
N SER A 69 6.74 1.61 -3.62
CA SER A 69 6.66 0.14 -3.60
C SER A 69 7.59 -0.51 -4.65
N LEU A 70 7.84 0.21 -5.76
CA LEU A 70 8.75 -0.20 -6.83
C LEU A 70 10.18 0.34 -6.65
N ASN A 71 10.43 1.18 -5.64
CA ASN A 71 11.64 2.00 -5.50
C ASN A 71 11.90 2.90 -6.73
N ASP A 72 10.82 3.44 -7.33
CA ASP A 72 10.87 4.32 -8.49
C ASP A 72 10.49 5.77 -8.12
N ILE A 73 10.80 6.71 -9.01
CA ILE A 73 10.41 8.12 -8.86
C ILE A 73 8.91 8.26 -9.19
N CYS A 74 8.19 9.03 -8.37
CA CYS A 74 6.77 9.30 -8.59
C CYS A 74 6.57 9.99 -9.95
N ALA A 75 5.70 9.40 -10.77
CA ALA A 75 5.48 9.79 -12.15
C ALA A 75 3.99 9.83 -12.47
N VAL A 76 3.53 10.85 -13.21
CA VAL A 76 2.11 10.90 -13.65
C VAL A 76 1.81 9.69 -14.55
N TRP A 77 2.70 9.36 -15.47
CA TRP A 77 2.63 8.13 -16.25
C TRP A 77 3.81 7.21 -15.91
N PRO A 78 3.62 5.93 -15.50
CA PRO A 78 2.38 5.13 -15.46
C PRO A 78 1.66 5.11 -14.10
N HIS A 79 2.27 5.64 -13.03
CA HIS A 79 1.81 5.41 -11.66
C HIS A 79 0.43 6.02 -11.35
N PHE A 80 0.14 7.24 -11.84
CA PHE A 80 -1.18 7.85 -11.64
C PHE A 80 -2.27 7.08 -12.41
N PHE A 81 -1.97 6.61 -13.62
CA PHE A 81 -2.90 5.81 -14.42
C PHE A 81 -3.21 4.46 -13.74
N CYS A 82 -2.20 3.77 -13.22
CA CYS A 82 -2.40 2.53 -12.47
C CYS A 82 -3.26 2.75 -11.21
N VAL A 83 -3.11 3.90 -10.53
CA VAL A 83 -3.94 4.28 -9.38
C VAL A 83 -5.37 4.65 -9.77
N LEU A 84 -5.57 5.28 -10.94
CA LEU A 84 -6.90 5.54 -11.49
C LEU A 84 -7.62 4.24 -11.88
N CYS A 85 -6.89 3.20 -12.27
CA CYS A 85 -7.41 1.84 -12.44
C CYS A 85 -7.64 1.10 -11.10
N PHE A 86 -8.04 1.83 -10.05
CA PHE A 86 -8.46 1.22 -8.79
C PHE A 86 -9.58 0.21 -9.06
N PRO A 87 -9.53 -1.02 -8.52
CA PRO A 87 -8.65 -1.57 -7.46
C PRO A 87 -7.35 -2.28 -7.92
N LEU A 88 -7.07 -2.38 -9.22
CA LEU A 88 -5.92 -3.16 -9.73
C LEU A 88 -4.58 -2.57 -9.33
N GLY A 89 -4.43 -1.23 -9.37
CA GLY A 89 -3.18 -0.58 -8.92
C GLY A 89 -2.84 -0.93 -7.47
N ARG A 90 -3.85 -1.01 -6.61
CA ARG A 90 -3.68 -1.30 -5.19
C ARG A 90 -3.30 -2.76 -4.92
N LEU A 91 -3.82 -3.71 -5.72
CA LEU A 91 -3.36 -5.10 -5.67
C LEU A 91 -1.84 -5.19 -5.88
N PHE A 92 -1.32 -4.51 -6.90
CA PHE A 92 0.11 -4.50 -7.20
C PHE A 92 0.91 -3.76 -6.13
N THR A 93 0.43 -2.61 -5.62
CA THR A 93 1.07 -1.92 -4.50
C THR A 93 1.21 -2.83 -3.29
N ARG A 94 0.12 -3.51 -2.90
CA ARG A 94 0.12 -4.41 -1.74
C ARG A 94 1.07 -5.60 -1.94
N TYR A 95 1.02 -6.23 -3.12
CA TYR A 95 1.93 -7.32 -3.48
C TYR A 95 3.40 -6.88 -3.36
N ASN A 96 3.75 -5.72 -3.94
CA ASN A 96 5.10 -5.17 -3.90
C ASN A 96 5.56 -4.88 -2.47
N LEU A 97 4.70 -4.23 -1.66
CA LEU A 97 5.01 -3.93 -0.26
C LEU A 97 5.21 -5.19 0.58
N ARG A 98 4.36 -6.20 0.38
CA ARG A 98 4.49 -7.49 1.06
C ARG A 98 5.84 -8.14 0.74
N LYS A 99 6.23 -8.14 -0.53
CA LYS A 99 7.53 -8.66 -0.98
C LYS A 99 8.70 -7.84 -0.42
N LYS A 100 8.62 -6.51 -0.47
CA LYS A 100 9.63 -5.57 0.06
C LYS A 100 9.84 -5.78 1.56
N ASN A 101 8.77 -6.01 2.31
CA ASN A 101 8.80 -6.19 3.77
C ASN A 101 9.09 -7.63 4.22
N GLY A 102 9.24 -8.58 3.28
CA GLY A 102 9.44 -10.00 3.60
C GLY A 102 8.24 -10.65 4.28
N THR A 103 7.05 -10.07 4.17
CA THR A 103 5.83 -10.59 4.79
C THR A 103 5.34 -11.81 4.01
N LYS A 104 5.02 -12.89 4.72
CA LYS A 104 4.48 -14.12 4.12
C LYS A 104 3.07 -13.87 3.58
N GLY A 105 2.73 -14.54 2.48
CA GLY A 105 1.43 -14.41 1.84
C GLY A 105 1.45 -14.80 0.37
N ASN A 106 0.29 -14.70 -0.26
CA ASN A 106 0.11 -14.98 -1.68
C ASN A 106 -0.78 -13.93 -2.36
N ILE A 107 -0.85 -13.95 -3.69
CA ILE A 107 -1.65 -12.98 -4.44
C ILE A 107 -3.16 -13.08 -4.19
N ILE A 108 -3.66 -14.24 -3.74
CA ILE A 108 -5.09 -14.46 -3.50
C ILE A 108 -5.53 -13.63 -2.30
N GLY A 109 -4.78 -13.66 -1.18
CA GLY A 109 -5.11 -12.79 -0.07
C GLY A 109 -4.81 -11.31 -0.34
N ASP A 110 -3.83 -10.99 -1.21
CA ASP A 110 -3.64 -9.61 -1.68
C ASP A 110 -4.90 -9.14 -2.44
N PHE A 111 -5.49 -10.01 -3.28
CA PHE A 111 -6.75 -9.76 -3.98
C PHE A 111 -7.93 -9.60 -3.01
N CYS A 112 -8.10 -10.50 -2.04
CA CYS A 112 -9.16 -10.38 -1.03
C CYS A 112 -9.02 -9.08 -0.21
N CYS A 113 -7.80 -8.68 0.15
CA CYS A 113 -7.54 -7.45 0.89
C CYS A 113 -7.73 -6.17 0.05
N ALA A 114 -7.47 -6.24 -1.27
CA ALA A 114 -7.63 -5.10 -2.16
C ALA A 114 -9.08 -4.92 -2.66
N PHE A 115 -9.83 -6.01 -2.88
CA PHE A 115 -11.14 -6.00 -3.54
C PHE A 115 -12.33 -6.27 -2.60
N CYS A 116 -12.16 -6.95 -1.47
CA CYS A 116 -13.27 -7.30 -0.57
C CYS A 116 -13.41 -6.31 0.61
N CYS A 117 -14.27 -6.63 1.58
CA CYS A 117 -14.66 -5.75 2.70
C CYS A 117 -13.49 -5.22 3.58
N LEU A 118 -12.30 -5.80 3.44
CA LEU A 118 -11.10 -5.36 4.15
C LEU A 118 -10.37 -4.20 3.45
N ALA A 119 -10.88 -3.67 2.32
CA ALA A 119 -10.21 -2.64 1.53
C ALA A 119 -9.69 -1.43 2.33
N PRO A 120 -10.49 -0.70 3.14
CA PRO A 120 -9.95 0.44 3.90
C PRO A 120 -8.93 0.00 4.96
N CYS A 121 -9.18 -1.13 5.61
CA CYS A 121 -8.32 -1.70 6.65
C CYS A 121 -6.95 -2.13 6.10
N ALA A 122 -6.96 -2.79 4.93
CA ALA A 122 -5.76 -3.16 4.20
C ALA A 122 -5.00 -1.95 3.63
N CYS A 123 -5.71 -0.87 3.27
CA CYS A 123 -5.07 0.38 2.85
C CYS A 123 -4.29 1.01 4.02
N CYS A 124 -4.90 1.08 5.21
CA CYS A 124 -4.20 1.55 6.40
C CYS A 124 -2.98 0.68 6.74
N GLN A 125 -3.12 -0.64 6.64
CA GLN A 125 -2.01 -1.58 6.83
C GLN A 125 -0.88 -1.32 5.82
N GLU A 126 -1.20 -1.12 4.54
CA GLU A 126 -0.22 -0.77 3.49
C GLU A 126 0.52 0.53 3.84
N LEU A 127 -0.20 1.60 4.19
CA LEU A 127 0.39 2.90 4.52
C LEU A 127 1.28 2.86 5.78
N ARG A 128 0.88 2.08 6.79
CA ARG A 128 1.67 1.88 8.03
C ARG A 128 2.89 0.99 7.83
N SER A 129 2.91 0.20 6.76
CA SER A 129 4.04 -0.66 6.40
C SER A 129 5.19 0.08 5.72
N MET A 130 4.92 1.31 5.28
CA MET A 130 5.87 2.21 4.65
C MET A 130 6.28 3.31 5.62
N ASN A 131 7.43 3.93 5.36
CA ASN A 131 7.75 5.19 6.01
C ASN A 131 6.75 6.26 5.55
N VAL A 132 6.35 7.15 6.46
CA VAL A 132 5.38 8.20 6.15
C VAL A 132 5.82 9.03 4.94
N SER A 133 7.13 9.28 4.80
CA SER A 133 7.70 10.04 3.69
C SER A 133 7.56 9.38 2.31
N GLU A 134 7.33 8.07 2.27
CA GLU A 134 7.20 7.30 1.01
C GLU A 134 5.83 7.49 0.33
N TRP A 135 4.84 8.07 1.02
CA TRP A 135 3.49 8.22 0.47
C TRP A 135 2.83 9.56 0.82
N ARG A 136 3.24 10.20 1.92
CA ARG A 136 2.70 11.50 2.33
C ARG A 136 3.12 12.58 1.33
N VAL A 137 2.16 13.37 0.83
CA VAL A 137 2.41 14.47 -0.11
C VAL A 137 2.65 15.79 0.63
N ILE A 138 1.88 16.05 1.68
CA ILE A 138 2.02 17.27 2.49
C ILE A 138 2.70 16.91 3.83
N PRO A 139 3.80 17.57 4.23
CA PRO A 139 4.45 18.76 3.63
C PRO A 139 5.53 18.44 2.58
N GLU A 140 5.78 17.16 2.31
CA GLU A 140 6.86 16.68 1.46
C GLU A 140 6.49 16.77 -0.03
N CYS A 141 6.40 17.98 -0.55
CA CYS A 141 6.23 18.27 -1.97
C CYS A 141 7.50 17.85 -2.74
N GLY A 142 7.61 16.57 -3.06
CA GLY A 142 8.68 16.04 -3.92
C GLY A 142 8.49 16.45 -5.38
N PRO A 143 9.56 16.47 -6.19
CA PRO A 143 9.45 16.72 -7.62
C PRO A 143 8.65 15.58 -8.27
N MET A 144 7.46 15.89 -8.78
CA MET A 144 6.67 14.96 -9.58
C MET A 144 7.16 15.01 -11.01
N THR A 145 7.54 13.87 -11.55
CA THR A 145 7.94 13.76 -12.95
C THR A 145 6.72 13.43 -13.82
N VAL A 146 6.67 13.96 -15.04
CA VAL A 146 5.55 13.67 -15.96
C VAL A 146 5.70 12.27 -16.55
N TYR A 147 6.93 11.87 -16.86
CA TYR A 147 7.27 10.61 -17.49
C TYR A 147 8.64 10.12 -16.99
N VAL A 148 8.72 8.84 -16.64
CA VAL A 148 9.98 8.16 -16.31
C VAL A 148 10.24 7.08 -17.36
N PRO A 149 11.29 7.20 -18.20
CA PRO A 149 11.66 6.14 -19.14
C PRO A 149 12.14 4.90 -18.39
N GLY A 150 11.62 3.72 -18.73
CA GLY A 150 12.11 2.44 -18.18
C GLY A 150 11.42 1.93 -16.92
N CYS A 151 10.20 2.40 -16.60
CA CYS A 151 9.42 1.83 -15.51
C CYS A 151 9.10 0.34 -15.81
N HIS A 152 9.73 -0.57 -15.05
CA HIS A 152 9.60 -2.01 -15.21
C HIS A 152 8.90 -2.60 -13.99
N PHE A 153 7.91 -3.48 -14.20
CA PHE A 153 7.35 -4.28 -13.13
C PHE A 153 8.43 -5.23 -12.59
N LEU A 154 8.54 -5.33 -11.26
CA LEU A 154 9.41 -6.30 -10.60
C LEU A 154 9.05 -7.72 -11.07
N ARG A 155 10.07 -8.51 -11.44
CA ARG A 155 9.92 -9.92 -11.90
C ARG A 155 9.92 -10.91 -10.74
#